data_AF-A0A348V8E3-F1
#
_entry.id   AF-A0A348V8E3-F1
#
_cell.length_a   1.000
_cell.length_b   1.000
_cell.length_c   1.000
_cell.angle_alpha   90.00
_cell.angle_beta   90.00
_cell.angle_gamma   90.00
#
_symmetry.space_group_name_H-M   'P 1'
#
loop_
_entity.id
_entity.type
_entity.pdbx_description
1 polymer ?
#
loop_
_entity_poly.entity_id
_entity_poly.type
_entity_poly.pdbx_seq_one_letter_code
_entity_poly.pdbx_strand_id
1 'polypeptide(L)'
;MKKYLPILFLLLLIGCKPKQILTERTVTKVDSTAITSLKSELQKKIIEVETLKSDLERSRDEVSRLESESSSHTIIYDTTAQVIPETGKYPILQEIITTTKSQLDRTIKEMESLKQEHVKEMDSLTTVKTNLALRV
;
A
#
# COMPACT_ATOMS: atom_id res chain seq x y z
N MET A 1 0.95 77.07 52.68
CA MET A 1 0.57 75.74 52.15
C MET A 1 1.11 75.48 50.72
N LYS A 2 2.38 75.83 50.42
CA LYS A 2 2.98 75.64 49.07
C LYS A 2 4.23 74.73 49.05
N LYS A 3 4.72 74.27 50.20
CA LYS A 3 5.97 73.49 50.33
C LYS A 3 5.81 71.98 50.19
N TYR A 4 4.59 71.45 50.27
CA TYR A 4 4.32 70.00 50.19
C TYR A 4 3.82 69.53 48.81
N LEU A 5 3.57 70.47 47.89
CA LEU A 5 3.17 70.19 46.50
C LEU A 5 4.17 69.28 45.74
N PRO A 6 5.52 69.45 45.86
CA PRO A 6 6.44 68.58 45.13
C PRO A 6 6.52 67.17 45.72
N ILE A 7 6.23 67.00 47.02
CA ILE A 7 6.26 65.71 47.72
C ILE A 7 5.03 64.87 47.33
N LEU A 8 3.88 65.51 47.13
CA LEU A 8 2.65 64.84 46.68
C LEU A 8 2.78 64.32 45.24
N PHE A 9 3.48 65.06 44.36
CA PHE A 9 3.76 64.63 42.99
C PHE A 9 4.73 63.45 42.92
N LEU A 10 5.68 63.37 43.87
CA LEU A 10 6.65 62.28 43.94
C LEU A 10 6.00 60.94 44.35
N LEU A 11 4.97 60.97 45.21
CA LEU A 11 4.25 59.75 45.63
C LEU A 11 3.41 59.12 44.49
N LEU A 12 2.93 59.93 43.55
CA LEU A 12 2.11 59.45 42.42
C LEU A 12 2.92 58.64 41.38
N LEU A 13 4.24 58.83 41.32
CA LEU A 13 5.10 58.13 40.35
C LEU A 13 5.50 56.71 40.79
N ILE A 14 5.27 56.35 42.05
CA ILE A 14 5.62 55.04 42.62
C ILE A 14 4.46 54.02 42.43
N GLY A 15 3.32 54.45 41.88
CA GLY A 15 2.09 53.66 41.79
C GLY A 15 1.95 52.73 40.58
N CYS A 16 2.89 52.72 39.62
CA CYS A 16 2.74 51.91 38.41
C CYS A 16 3.25 50.48 38.66
N LYS A 17 2.34 49.55 39.00
CA LYS A 17 2.67 48.12 39.07
C LYS A 17 3.16 47.63 37.70
N PRO A 18 4.25 46.83 37.63
CA PRO A 18 4.69 46.26 36.36
C PRO A 18 3.60 45.35 35.82
N LYS A 19 3.30 45.50 34.52
CA LYS A 19 2.39 44.65 33.76
C LYS A 19 2.84 43.20 33.92
N GLN A 20 2.11 42.41 34.72
CA GLN A 20 2.39 41.00 34.87
C GLN A 20 2.12 40.32 33.53
N ILE A 21 3.18 39.83 32.88
CA ILE A 21 3.05 39.00 31.68
C ILE A 21 2.71 37.60 32.16
N LEU A 22 1.43 37.24 32.09
CA LEU A 22 0.96 35.90 32.39
C LEU A 22 1.20 35.02 31.15
N THR A 23 2.32 34.30 31.14
CA THR A 23 2.60 33.31 30.09
C THR A 23 1.79 32.05 30.38
N GLU A 24 0.62 31.95 29.76
CA GLU A 24 -0.22 30.76 29.86
C GLU A 24 0.45 29.59 29.12
N ARG A 25 0.84 28.54 29.86
CA ARG A 25 1.31 27.29 29.26
C ARG A 25 0.09 26.47 28.86
N THR A 26 -0.18 26.42 27.56
CA THR A 26 -1.14 25.46 26.98
C THR A 26 -0.53 24.06 27.05
N VAL A 27 -0.99 23.24 27.99
CA VAL A 27 -0.66 21.81 28.04
C VAL A 27 -1.79 21.07 27.32
N THR A 28 -1.53 20.61 26.10
CA THR A 28 -2.44 19.71 25.38
C THR A 28 -2.48 18.37 26.10
N LYS A 29 -3.52 18.14 26.92
CA LYS A 29 -3.84 16.80 27.42
C LYS A 29 -4.36 15.98 26.24
N VAL A 30 -3.50 15.16 25.65
CA VAL A 30 -3.93 14.15 24.69
C VAL A 30 -4.60 13.03 25.48
N ASP A 31 -5.83 12.68 25.12
CA ASP A 31 -6.56 11.60 25.76
C ASP A 31 -5.87 10.26 25.43
N SER A 32 -5.09 9.75 26.37
CA SER A 32 -4.29 8.53 26.23
C SER A 32 -5.13 7.32 25.80
N THR A 33 -6.44 7.33 26.09
CA THR A 33 -7.38 6.26 25.71
C THR A 33 -7.67 6.24 24.21
N ALA A 34 -7.78 7.42 23.59
CA ALA A 34 -7.98 7.53 22.15
C ALA A 34 -6.74 7.05 21.37
N ILE A 35 -5.53 7.34 21.88
CA ILE A 35 -4.27 6.87 21.27
C ILE A 35 -4.18 5.34 21.32
N THR A 36 -4.52 4.72 22.46
CA THR A 36 -4.43 3.26 22.60
C THR A 36 -5.47 2.55 21.76
N SER A 37 -6.70 3.07 21.67
CA SER A 37 -7.73 2.55 20.76
C SER A 37 -7.26 2.61 19.31
N LEU A 38 -6.78 3.79 18.87
CA LEU A 38 -6.29 3.99 17.51
C LEU A 38 -5.12 3.05 17.18
N LYS A 39 -4.19 2.84 18.13
CA LYS A 39 -3.09 1.89 17.96
C LYS A 39 -3.59 0.46 17.80
N SER A 40 -4.61 0.05 18.56
CA SER A 40 -5.19 -1.29 18.45
C SER A 40 -5.89 -1.48 17.11
N GLU A 41 -6.67 -0.49 16.66
CA GLU A 41 -7.33 -0.51 15.35
C GLU A 41 -6.31 -0.57 14.20
N LEU A 42 -5.24 0.22 14.29
CA LEU A 42 -4.16 0.22 13.31
C LEU A 42 -3.50 -1.16 13.22
N GLN A 43 -3.20 -1.79 14.36
CA GLN A 43 -2.62 -3.15 14.39
C GLN A 43 -3.55 -4.19 13.75
N LYS A 44 -4.85 -4.13 14.05
CA LYS A 44 -5.84 -5.01 13.40
C LYS A 44 -5.86 -4.82 11.88
N LYS A 45 -5.81 -3.57 11.41
CA LYS A 45 -5.78 -3.25 9.98
C LYS A 45 -4.49 -3.70 9.30
N ILE A 46 -3.34 -3.62 9.97
CA ILE A 46 -2.07 -4.15 9.45
C ILE A 46 -2.18 -5.65 9.23
N ILE A 47 -2.66 -6.41 10.23
CA ILE A 47 -2.83 -7.86 10.13
C ILE A 47 -3.81 -8.24 9.00
N GLU A 48 -4.92 -7.51 8.88
CA GLU A 48 -5.90 -7.69 7.80
C GLU A 48 -5.26 -7.47 6.42
N VAL A 49 -4.47 -6.41 6.26
CA VAL A 49 -3.76 -6.11 5.01
C VAL A 49 -2.71 -7.18 4.69
N GLU A 50 -1.95 -7.65 5.67
CA GLU A 50 -0.96 -8.73 5.47
C GLU A 50 -1.64 -10.04 5.04
N THR A 51 -2.78 -10.37 5.65
CA THR A 51 -3.57 -11.56 5.30
C THR A 51 -4.10 -11.46 3.87
N LEU A 52 -4.72 -10.33 3.52
CA LEU A 52 -5.23 -10.09 2.16
C LEU A 52 -4.12 -10.12 1.10
N LYS A 53 -2.94 -9.59 1.43
CA LYS A 53 -1.77 -9.65 0.54
C LYS A 53 -1.35 -11.10 0.28
N SER A 54 -1.27 -11.92 1.33
CA SER A 54 -0.91 -13.34 1.21
C SER A 54 -1.94 -14.12 0.39
N ASP A 55 -3.23 -13.87 0.61
CA ASP A 55 -4.31 -14.54 -0.14
C ASP A 55 -4.29 -14.16 -1.62
N LEU A 56 -4.01 -12.89 -1.94
CA LEU A 56 -3.84 -12.42 -3.30
C LEU A 56 -2.64 -13.08 -3.99
N GLU A 57 -1.50 -13.19 -3.32
CA GLU A 57 -0.31 -13.90 -3.83
C GLU A 57 -0.64 -15.36 -4.13
N ARG A 58 -1.27 -16.07 -3.19
CA ARG A 58 -1.70 -17.47 -3.39
C ARG A 58 -2.65 -17.62 -4.57
N SER A 59 -3.62 -16.71 -4.71
CA SER A 59 -4.56 -16.76 -5.83
C SER A 59 -3.87 -16.52 -7.19
N ARG A 60 -2.88 -15.63 -7.24
CA ARG A 60 -2.08 -15.38 -8.45
C ARG A 60 -1.25 -16.59 -8.85
N ASP A 61 -0.64 -17.27 -7.89
CA ASP A 61 0.13 -18.49 -8.12
C ASP A 61 -0.77 -19.59 -8.71
N GLU A 62 -1.96 -19.77 -8.16
CA GLU A 62 -2.92 -20.76 -8.65
C GLU A 62 -3.45 -20.44 -10.05
N VAL A 63 -3.75 -19.17 -10.34
CA VAL A 63 -4.10 -18.74 -11.70
C VAL A 63 -2.96 -19.03 -12.66
N SER A 64 -1.72 -18.71 -12.27
CA SER A 64 -0.55 -19.00 -13.10
C SER A 64 -0.36 -20.50 -13.35
N ARG A 65 -0.65 -21.33 -12.34
CA ARG A 65 -0.59 -22.79 -12.45
C ARG A 65 -1.67 -23.31 -13.41
N LEU A 66 -2.91 -22.86 -13.26
CA LEU A 66 -4.01 -23.26 -14.14
C LEU A 66 -3.80 -22.83 -15.59
N GLU A 67 -3.29 -21.61 -15.80
CA GLU A 67 -2.89 -21.13 -17.13
C GLU A 67 -1.74 -21.98 -17.71
N SER A 68 -0.78 -22.38 -16.88
CA SER A 68 0.35 -23.23 -17.29
C SER A 68 -0.04 -24.67 -17.63
N GLU A 69 -1.11 -25.17 -17.02
CA GLU A 69 -1.59 -26.55 -17.18
C GLU A 69 -2.70 -26.65 -18.25
N SER A 70 -3.11 -25.53 -18.85
CA SER A 70 -4.14 -25.53 -19.87
C SER A 70 -3.64 -26.21 -21.15
N SER A 71 -4.23 -27.37 -21.43
CA SER A 71 -4.08 -28.11 -22.67
C SER A 71 -5.47 -28.29 -23.28
N SER A 72 -5.62 -27.94 -24.56
CA SER A 72 -6.86 -28.19 -25.29
C SER A 72 -6.60 -29.14 -26.46
N HIS A 73 -7.50 -30.09 -26.64
CA HIS A 73 -7.45 -31.07 -27.70
C HIS A 73 -8.76 -31.02 -28.47
N THR A 74 -8.70 -30.58 -29.71
CA THR A 74 -9.85 -30.45 -30.61
C THR A 74 -9.67 -31.38 -31.80
N ILE A 75 -10.67 -32.23 -32.04
CA ILE A 75 -10.74 -33.12 -33.21
C ILE A 75 -11.90 -32.65 -34.08
N ILE A 76 -11.60 -32.27 -35.31
CA ILE A 76 -12.57 -31.92 -36.34
C ILE A 76 -12.73 -33.14 -37.25
N TYR A 77 -13.97 -33.61 -37.38
CA TYR A 77 -14.29 -34.77 -38.21
C TYR A 77 -14.82 -34.34 -39.59
N ASP A 78 -14.48 -35.09 -40.63
CA ASP A 78 -15.07 -34.95 -41.95
C ASP A 78 -16.43 -35.66 -41.96
N THR A 79 -17.49 -34.90 -41.70
CA THR A 79 -18.87 -35.42 -41.72
C THR A 79 -19.41 -35.65 -43.13
N THR A 80 -18.63 -35.34 -44.18
CA THR A 80 -19.03 -35.54 -45.58
C THR A 80 -18.56 -36.88 -46.14
N ALA A 81 -17.58 -37.52 -45.48
CA ALA A 81 -17.09 -38.85 -45.83
C ALA A 81 -17.93 -39.98 -45.18
N GLN A 82 -17.83 -41.19 -45.72
CA GLN A 82 -18.45 -42.37 -45.10
C GLN A 82 -17.82 -42.66 -43.73
N VAL A 83 -18.67 -43.10 -42.81
CA VAL A 83 -18.28 -43.55 -41.47
C VAL A 83 -17.36 -44.76 -41.58
N ILE A 84 -16.26 -44.76 -40.84
CA ILE A 84 -15.31 -45.87 -40.81
C ILE A 84 -15.97 -47.06 -40.11
N PRO A 85 -16.19 -48.20 -40.78
CA PRO A 85 -16.98 -49.32 -40.24
C PRO A 85 -16.40 -49.91 -38.94
N GLU A 86 -15.06 -49.97 -38.85
CA GLU A 86 -14.31 -50.51 -37.71
C GLU A 86 -14.50 -49.69 -36.42
N THR A 87 -14.69 -48.36 -36.54
CA THR A 87 -14.71 -47.45 -35.39
C THR A 87 -16.06 -46.77 -35.15
N GLY A 88 -16.96 -46.81 -36.13
CA GLY A 88 -18.25 -46.12 -36.09
C GLY A 88 -18.15 -44.59 -36.10
N LYS A 89 -16.96 -44.03 -36.39
CA LYS A 89 -16.70 -42.58 -36.40
C LYS A 89 -16.45 -42.08 -37.82
N TYR A 90 -16.80 -40.81 -38.06
CA TYR A 90 -16.37 -40.10 -39.26
C TYR A 90 -14.83 -40.00 -39.30
N PRO A 91 -14.21 -39.96 -40.48
CA PRO A 91 -12.77 -39.72 -40.61
C PRO A 91 -12.36 -38.40 -39.95
N ILE A 92 -11.14 -38.35 -39.40
CA ILE A 92 -10.59 -37.11 -38.82
C ILE A 92 -10.16 -36.21 -39.97
N LEU A 93 -10.72 -35.00 -40.02
CA LEU A 93 -10.32 -33.95 -40.96
C LEU A 93 -9.09 -33.20 -40.45
N GLN A 94 -9.11 -32.83 -39.16
CA GLN A 94 -8.05 -32.05 -38.54
C GLN A 94 -8.00 -32.34 -37.03
N GLU A 95 -6.79 -32.36 -36.49
CA GLU A 95 -6.54 -32.47 -35.06
C GLU A 95 -5.69 -31.26 -34.62
N ILE A 96 -6.14 -30.58 -33.57
CA ILE A 96 -5.48 -29.40 -33.02
C ILE A 96 -5.22 -29.67 -31.54
N ILE A 97 -3.93 -29.68 -31.18
CA ILE A 97 -3.48 -29.80 -29.79
C ILE A 97 -2.82 -28.47 -29.43
N THR A 98 -3.42 -27.74 -28.49
CA THR A 98 -2.86 -26.49 -27.97
C THR A 98 -2.30 -26.77 -26.59
N THR A 99 -1.02 -26.45 -26.39
CA THR A 99 -0.36 -26.49 -25.09
C THR A 99 0.23 -25.12 -24.80
N THR A 100 -0.16 -24.52 -23.68
CA THR A 100 0.39 -23.22 -23.27
C THR A 100 1.75 -23.44 -22.59
N LYS A 101 2.84 -22.94 -23.17
CA LYS A 101 4.19 -23.04 -22.58
C LYS A 101 4.42 -21.96 -21.53
N SER A 102 4.19 -22.35 -20.29
CA SER A 102 4.28 -21.56 -19.06
C SER A 102 5.60 -20.87 -18.72
N GLN A 103 6.70 -21.22 -19.38
CA GLN A 103 8.02 -20.69 -19.03
C GLN A 103 8.15 -19.19 -19.35
N LEU A 104 7.60 -18.74 -20.49
CA LEU A 104 7.63 -17.33 -20.86
C LEU A 104 6.76 -16.48 -19.94
N ASP A 105 5.53 -16.91 -19.65
CA ASP A 105 4.63 -16.19 -18.74
C ASP A 105 5.17 -16.14 -17.31
N ARG A 106 5.82 -17.23 -16.86
CA ARG A 106 6.50 -17.26 -15.56
C ARG A 106 7.67 -16.29 -15.50
N THR A 107 8.51 -16.27 -16.55
CA THR A 107 9.62 -15.31 -16.65
C THR A 107 9.13 -13.85 -16.69
N ILE A 108 8.03 -13.57 -17.40
CA ILE A 108 7.42 -12.24 -17.44
C ILE A 108 6.95 -11.83 -16.04
N LYS A 109 6.23 -12.69 -15.32
CA LYS A 109 5.78 -12.41 -13.94
C LYS A 109 6.95 -12.21 -12.97
N GLU A 110 8.01 -13.03 -13.06
CA GLU A 110 9.22 -12.87 -12.25
C GLU A 110 9.91 -11.52 -12.52
N MET A 111 10.03 -11.12 -13.79
CA MET A 111 10.58 -9.82 -14.18
C MET A 111 9.73 -8.64 -13.68
N GLU A 112 8.40 -8.74 -13.75
CA GLU A 112 7.49 -7.71 -13.25
C GLU A 112 7.59 -7.54 -11.72
N SER A 113 7.69 -8.66 -10.99
CA SER A 113 7.88 -8.64 -9.53
C SER A 113 9.19 -7.96 -9.15
N LEU A 114 10.31 -8.35 -9.80
CA LEU A 114 11.62 -7.78 -9.56
C LEU A 114 11.65 -6.27 -9.87
N LYS A 115 11.00 -5.86 -10.96
CA LYS A 115 10.85 -4.44 -11.31
C LYS A 115 10.10 -3.68 -10.22
N GLN A 116 9.02 -4.23 -9.68
CA GLN A 116 8.24 -3.58 -8.64
C GLN A 116 9.01 -3.44 -7.32
N GLU A 117 9.83 -4.44 -6.97
CA GLU A 117 10.73 -4.38 -5.82
C GLU A 117 11.75 -3.26 -5.96
N HIS A 118 12.43 -3.17 -7.10
CA HIS A 118 13.39 -2.10 -7.38
C HIS A 118 12.75 -0.71 -7.35
N VAL A 119 11.52 -0.55 -7.86
CA VAL A 119 10.79 0.74 -7.76
C VAL A 119 10.57 1.13 -6.30
N LYS A 120 10.12 0.18 -5.46
CA LYS A 120 9.93 0.44 -4.02
C LYS A 120 11.24 0.81 -3.32
N GLU A 121 12.33 0.12 -3.63
CA GLU A 121 13.66 0.46 -3.11
C GLU A 121 14.05 1.88 -3.53
N MET A 122 13.90 2.23 -4.80
CA MET A 122 14.21 3.58 -5.30
C MET A 122 13.37 4.66 -4.62
N ASP A 123 12.07 4.44 -4.43
CA ASP A 123 11.19 5.37 -3.72
C ASP A 123 11.63 5.54 -2.26
N SER A 124 12.00 4.44 -1.59
CA SER A 124 12.49 4.48 -0.22
C SER A 124 13.81 5.24 -0.10
N LEU A 125 14.76 5.00 -1.00
CA LEU A 125 16.05 5.70 -1.06
C LEU A 125 15.85 7.19 -1.36
N THR A 126 14.94 7.51 -2.27
CA THR A 126 14.60 8.91 -2.62
C THR A 126 14.02 9.62 -1.41
N THR A 127 13.12 8.98 -0.67
CA THR A 127 12.53 9.50 0.58
C THR A 127 13.60 9.71 1.66
N VAL A 128 14.52 8.77 1.83
CA VAL A 128 15.64 8.92 2.77
C VAL A 128 16.54 10.08 2.36
N LYS A 129 16.87 10.18 1.06
CA LYS A 129 17.72 11.25 0.52
C LYS A 129 17.09 12.63 0.71
N THR A 130 15.80 12.80 0.43
CA THR A 130 15.11 14.08 0.62
C THR A 130 15.05 14.46 2.09
N ASN A 131 14.74 13.51 2.99
CA ASN A 131 14.75 13.74 4.43
C ASN A 131 16.15 14.11 4.95
N LEU A 132 17.20 13.52 4.41
CA LEU A 132 18.57 13.85 4.77
C LEU A 132 18.95 15.26 4.29
N ALA A 133 18.58 15.61 3.05
CA ALA A 133 18.83 16.94 2.48
C ALA A 133 18.08 18.05 3.22
N LEU A 134 16.91 17.76 3.82
CA LEU A 134 16.15 18.69 4.64
C LEU A 134 16.66 18.84 6.08
N ARG A 135 17.62 17.99 6.50
CA ARG A 135 18.24 18.01 7.85
C ARG A 135 19.58 18.75 7.89
N VAL A 136 20.12 19.17 6.75
CA VAL A 136 21.35 19.98 6.59
C VAL A 136 20.97 21.44 6.42
#